data_AF-A0A960T2S8-F1
#
_entry.id   AF-A0A960T2S8-F1
#
_cell.length_a   1.000
_cell.length_b   1.000
_cell.length_c   1.000
_cell.angle_alpha   90.00
_cell.angle_beta   90.00
_cell.angle_gamma   90.00
#
_symmetry.space_group_name_H-M   'P 1'
#
loop_
_entity.id
_entity.type
_entity.pdbx_description
1 polymer ?
#
loop_
_entity_poly.entity_id
_entity_poly.type
_entity_poly.pdbx_seq_one_letter_code
_entity_poly.pdbx_strand_id
1 'polypeptide(L)'
;MNYPRDMVGYGRRTPDPQWPGGARIAVQFVINYEEGGESNILHGDPSSEWLLSEIVGAEPWPGERNLIMESLYEFGSRAGFWRLWRAFTARSIPVTVFAVATAMERNPEAIAAMNEAEWEIASHGYKWLEYRSVPEEEERRHIAEAIRIHQEIAGTRPLGFYQGKVSIHTTRLVMEEGG
;
A
#
# COMPACT_ATOMS: atom_id res chain seq x y z
N MET A 1 -2.31 -34.07 -12.28
CA MET A 1 -2.63 -32.76 -11.67
C MET A 1 -1.31 -32.11 -11.29
N ASN A 2 -1.08 -30.86 -11.70
CA ASN A 2 0.08 -30.08 -11.26
C ASN A 2 -0.36 -29.21 -10.07
N TYR A 3 0.37 -29.23 -8.96
CA TYR A 3 0.03 -28.48 -7.75
C TYR A 3 0.76 -27.13 -7.76
N PRO A 4 0.05 -25.99 -7.86
CA PRO A 4 0.65 -24.70 -8.23
C PRO A 4 1.23 -23.91 -7.04
N ARG A 5 1.57 -24.59 -5.93
CA ARG A 5 2.11 -23.96 -4.73
C ARG A 5 3.43 -24.60 -4.36
N ASP A 6 4.45 -23.78 -4.15
CA ASP A 6 5.71 -24.24 -3.57
C ASP A 6 5.57 -24.37 -2.05
N MET A 7 5.54 -25.61 -1.57
CA MET A 7 5.48 -25.93 -0.14
C MET A 7 6.87 -26.18 0.46
N VAL A 8 7.92 -26.17 -0.37
CA VAL A 8 9.29 -26.51 0.03
C VAL A 8 10.11 -25.25 0.29
N GLY A 9 10.03 -24.26 -0.61
CA GLY A 9 10.90 -23.09 -0.59
C GLY A 9 12.38 -23.51 -0.56
N TYR A 10 13.16 -22.93 0.37
CA TYR A 10 14.58 -23.28 0.54
C TYR A 10 14.84 -24.59 1.31
N GLY A 11 13.83 -25.19 1.94
CA GLY A 11 14.01 -26.41 2.73
C GLY A 11 14.99 -26.23 3.91
N ARG A 12 15.83 -27.26 4.17
CA ARG A 12 16.75 -27.29 5.34
C ARG A 12 17.92 -26.32 5.25
N ARG A 13 18.19 -25.72 4.09
CA ARG A 13 19.39 -24.92 3.82
C ARG A 13 18.99 -23.65 3.09
N THR A 14 19.04 -22.52 3.79
CA THR A 14 18.81 -21.20 3.20
C THR A 14 20.11 -20.63 2.63
N PRO A 15 20.03 -19.78 1.59
CA PRO A 15 21.20 -19.03 1.15
C PRO A 15 21.69 -18.10 2.27
N ASP A 16 23.00 -17.87 2.30
CA ASP A 16 23.57 -16.79 3.10
C ASP A 16 23.36 -15.48 2.33
N PRO A 17 22.62 -14.50 2.87
CA PRO A 17 22.26 -13.29 2.15
C PRO A 17 23.41 -12.29 2.00
N GLN A 18 24.54 -12.49 2.70
CA GLN A 18 25.73 -11.64 2.60
C GLN A 18 25.42 -10.14 2.74
N TRP A 19 24.64 -9.77 3.76
CA TRP A 19 24.21 -8.39 3.95
C TRP A 19 25.39 -7.40 4.04
N PRO A 20 25.23 -6.17 3.53
CA PRO A 20 26.26 -5.15 3.56
C PRO A 20 26.86 -4.97 4.97
N GLY A 21 28.18 -4.80 5.04
CA GLY A 21 28.90 -4.63 6.31
C GLY A 21 28.90 -5.87 7.22
N GLY A 22 28.50 -7.04 6.74
CA GLY A 22 28.40 -8.26 7.55
C GLY A 22 27.26 -8.22 8.57
N ALA A 23 26.19 -7.45 8.28
CA ALA A 23 25.04 -7.32 9.16
C ALA A 23 24.37 -8.69 9.41
N ARG A 24 23.99 -8.95 10.66
CA ARG A 24 23.33 -10.21 11.05
C ARG A 24 21.83 -10.22 10.75
N ILE A 25 21.24 -9.05 10.52
CA ILE A 25 19.83 -8.83 10.24
C ILE A 25 19.68 -7.60 9.34
N ALA A 26 18.73 -7.67 8.41
CA ALA A 26 18.20 -6.52 7.70
C ALA A 26 16.84 -6.18 8.31
N VAL A 27 16.65 -4.93 8.73
CA VAL A 27 15.37 -4.42 9.22
C VAL A 27 14.84 -3.44 8.20
N GLN A 28 13.62 -3.67 7.71
CA GLN A 28 12.95 -2.83 6.72
C GLN A 28 11.65 -2.32 7.35
N PHE A 29 11.55 -1.00 7.52
CA PHE A 29 10.36 -0.36 8.08
C PHE A 29 9.39 0.02 6.96
N VAL A 30 8.17 -0.49 7.03
CA VAL A 30 7.09 -0.11 6.12
C VAL A 30 6.14 0.84 6.81
N ILE A 31 5.80 1.94 6.13
CA ILE A 31 4.66 2.78 6.48
C ILE A 31 3.64 2.65 5.35
N ASN A 32 2.43 2.17 5.66
CA ASN A 32 1.34 2.23 4.70
C ASN A 32 0.73 3.64 4.71
N TYR A 33 0.41 4.16 3.53
CA TYR A 33 -0.31 5.41 3.36
C TYR A 33 -1.57 5.11 2.55
N GLU A 34 -2.66 4.90 3.27
CA GLU A 34 -3.92 4.38 2.75
C GLU A 34 -5.04 5.42 2.88
N GLU A 35 -4.85 6.42 3.74
CA GLU A 35 -5.89 7.34 4.19
C GLU A 35 -6.29 8.34 3.10
N GLY A 36 -7.56 8.25 2.68
CA GLY A 36 -8.12 8.87 1.48
C GLY A 36 -8.28 7.88 0.31
N GLY A 37 -7.73 6.68 0.40
CA GLY A 37 -7.83 5.61 -0.61
C GLY A 37 -8.71 4.44 -0.19
N GLU A 38 -9.26 4.48 1.02
CA GLU A 38 -10.14 3.46 1.59
C GLU A 38 -11.55 3.45 0.97
N SER A 39 -12.35 2.45 1.35
CA SER A 39 -13.70 2.28 0.82
C SER A 39 -14.60 3.45 1.26
N ASN A 40 -15.14 4.20 0.31
CA ASN A 40 -16.08 5.27 0.61
C ASN A 40 -17.04 5.50 -0.57
N ILE A 41 -18.31 5.79 -0.29
CA ILE A 41 -19.28 6.12 -1.35
C ILE A 41 -18.89 7.39 -2.12
N LEU A 42 -18.14 8.31 -1.49
CA LEU A 42 -17.57 9.49 -2.16
C LEU A 42 -16.51 9.12 -3.20
N HIS A 43 -15.95 7.91 -3.11
CA HIS A 43 -14.97 7.35 -4.05
C HIS A 43 -15.63 6.41 -5.07
N GLY A 44 -16.97 6.32 -5.07
CA GLY A 44 -17.74 5.42 -5.93
C GLY A 44 -17.86 3.98 -5.42
N ASP A 45 -17.44 3.70 -4.17
CA ASP A 45 -17.53 2.36 -3.58
C ASP A 45 -18.95 2.07 -3.07
N PRO A 46 -19.34 0.77 -2.95
CA PRO A 46 -20.70 0.41 -2.56
C PRO A 46 -21.03 0.67 -1.08
N SER A 47 -20.02 0.91 -0.22
CA SER A 47 -20.20 1.08 1.23
C SER A 47 -19.08 1.88 1.87
N SER A 48 -19.27 2.25 3.13
CA SER A 48 -18.19 2.74 3.99
C SER A 48 -17.11 1.68 4.27
N GLU A 49 -15.93 2.14 4.66
CA GLU A 49 -14.86 1.31 5.22
C GLU A 49 -15.26 0.69 6.57
N TRP A 50 -14.62 -0.42 6.90
CA TRP A 50 -14.89 -1.22 8.10
C TRP A 50 -13.64 -1.92 8.66
N LEU A 51 -12.49 -1.82 7.99
CA LEU A 51 -11.23 -2.42 8.43
C LEU A 51 -10.30 -1.40 9.12
N LEU A 52 -9.33 -1.95 9.86
CA LEU A 52 -8.16 -1.26 10.43
C LEU A 52 -8.43 0.11 11.08
N SER A 53 -9.48 0.17 11.89
CA SER A 53 -9.81 1.33 12.71
C SER A 53 -9.93 0.95 14.18
N GLU A 54 -10.10 1.97 15.02
CA GLU A 54 -10.39 1.78 16.45
C GLU A 54 -11.78 1.16 16.71
N ILE A 55 -12.65 1.08 15.69
CA ILE A 55 -13.96 0.46 15.79
C ILE A 55 -13.82 -1.04 15.49
N VAL A 56 -13.39 -1.79 16.51
CA VAL A 56 -13.23 -3.25 16.39
C VAL A 56 -14.55 -3.92 16.04
N GLY A 57 -14.58 -4.65 14.94
CA GLY A 57 -15.78 -5.35 14.46
C GLY A 57 -16.78 -4.44 13.76
N ALA A 58 -16.34 -3.29 13.23
CA ALA A 58 -17.18 -2.49 12.35
C ALA A 58 -17.68 -3.32 11.16
N GLU A 59 -18.90 -3.02 10.73
CA GLU A 59 -19.49 -3.56 9.50
C GLU A 59 -19.60 -2.45 8.47
N PRO A 60 -19.47 -2.75 7.17
CA PRO A 60 -19.66 -1.76 6.11
C PRO A 60 -21.10 -1.26 6.11
N TRP A 61 -21.31 0.04 5.89
CA TRP A 61 -22.65 0.63 5.73
C TRP A 61 -22.96 0.80 4.24
N PRO A 62 -23.81 -0.04 3.63
CA PRO A 62 -24.08 0.02 2.19
C PRO A 62 -24.76 1.32 1.79
N GLY A 63 -24.22 2.00 0.77
CA GLY A 63 -24.77 3.24 0.24
C GLY A 63 -24.66 4.45 1.18
N GLU A 64 -23.95 4.30 2.30
CA GLU A 64 -23.86 5.32 3.34
C GLU A 64 -22.40 5.66 3.67
N ARG A 65 -22.21 6.87 4.22
CA ARG A 65 -20.95 7.29 4.83
C ARG A 65 -20.93 6.90 6.29
N ASN A 66 -19.76 6.49 6.77
CA ASN A 66 -19.51 6.33 8.20
C ASN A 66 -18.56 7.44 8.67
N LEU A 67 -19.12 8.53 9.18
CA LEU A 67 -18.34 9.71 9.57
C LEU A 67 -17.34 9.43 10.72
N ILE A 68 -17.64 8.45 11.57
CA ILE A 68 -16.73 8.05 12.64
C ILE A 68 -15.51 7.37 12.02
N MET A 69 -15.74 6.41 11.11
CA MET A 69 -14.68 5.74 10.37
C MET A 69 -13.81 6.73 9.59
N GLU A 70 -14.44 7.64 8.83
CA GLU A 70 -13.74 8.67 8.06
C GLU A 70 -12.82 9.52 8.96
N SER A 71 -13.30 9.97 10.12
CA SER A 71 -12.50 10.78 11.03
C SER A 71 -11.28 10.03 11.62
N LEU A 72 -11.35 8.70 11.73
CA LEU A 72 -10.23 7.86 12.18
C LEU A 72 -9.17 7.75 11.09
N TYR A 73 -9.57 7.54 9.84
CA TYR A 73 -8.67 7.59 8.69
C TYR A 73 -8.06 8.98 8.51
N GLU A 74 -8.85 10.05 8.65
CA GLU A 74 -8.34 11.42 8.61
C GLU A 74 -7.25 11.69 9.65
N PHE A 75 -7.28 11.04 10.83
CA PHE A 75 -6.21 11.19 11.81
C PHE A 75 -4.85 10.72 11.27
N GLY A 76 -4.83 9.62 10.51
CA GLY A 76 -3.64 9.07 9.89
C GLY A 76 -2.93 10.10 8.99
N SER A 77 -3.66 10.63 8.00
CA SER A 77 -3.13 11.63 7.07
C SER A 77 -2.85 13.00 7.71
N ARG A 78 -3.69 13.46 8.65
CA ARG A 78 -3.58 14.79 9.27
C ARG A 78 -2.53 14.88 10.37
N ALA A 79 -2.28 13.79 11.10
CA ALA A 79 -1.45 13.83 12.30
C ALA A 79 -0.51 12.62 12.46
N GLY A 80 -0.99 11.41 12.16
CA GLY A 80 -0.24 10.17 12.29
C GLY A 80 1.03 10.17 11.43
N PHE A 81 0.87 10.40 10.14
CA PHE A 81 1.95 10.47 9.15
C PHE A 81 3.05 11.44 9.59
N TRP A 82 2.71 12.68 9.94
CA TRP A 82 3.69 13.68 10.33
C TRP A 82 4.45 13.34 11.62
N ARG A 83 3.80 12.63 12.55
CA ARG A 83 4.47 12.12 13.75
C ARG A 83 5.51 11.06 13.41
N LEU A 84 5.18 10.13 12.51
CA LEU A 84 6.11 9.11 12.03
C LEU A 84 7.24 9.73 11.21
N TRP A 85 6.91 10.63 10.27
CA TRP A 85 7.88 11.37 9.48
C TRP A 85 8.96 12.00 10.36
N ARG A 86 8.57 12.81 11.36
CA ARG A 86 9.55 13.41 12.30
C ARG A 86 10.34 12.37 13.09
N ALA A 87 9.74 11.24 13.47
CA ALA A 87 10.44 10.23 14.26
C ALA A 87 11.53 9.51 13.47
N PHE A 88 11.25 9.15 12.21
CA PHE A 88 12.17 8.45 11.33
C PHE A 88 13.24 9.37 10.76
N THR A 89 12.88 10.57 10.29
CA THR A 89 13.84 11.53 9.72
C THR A 89 14.82 12.05 10.77
N ALA A 90 14.36 12.32 12.00
CA ALA A 90 15.25 12.73 13.10
C ALA A 90 16.31 11.67 13.49
N ARG A 91 16.14 10.42 13.05
CA ARG A 91 17.06 9.30 13.30
C ARG A 91 17.80 8.87 12.03
N SER A 92 17.54 9.51 10.90
CA SER A 92 18.07 9.11 9.59
C SER A 92 17.81 7.64 9.28
N ILE A 93 16.64 7.13 9.67
CA ILE A 93 16.22 5.75 9.38
C ILE A 93 15.40 5.76 8.08
N PRO A 94 15.83 5.05 7.03
CA PRO A 94 15.07 4.96 5.80
C PRO A 94 13.80 4.12 5.97
N VAL A 95 12.79 4.44 5.19
CA VAL A 95 11.47 3.79 5.18
C VAL A 95 11.09 3.49 3.73
N THR A 96 10.40 2.36 3.53
CA THR A 96 9.63 2.14 2.30
C THR A 96 8.17 2.43 2.61
N VAL A 97 7.57 3.34 1.87
CA VAL A 97 6.15 3.65 1.97
C VAL A 97 5.39 2.77 0.99
N PHE A 98 4.35 2.11 1.48
CA PHE A 98 3.33 1.48 0.63
C PHE A 98 2.21 2.49 0.45
N ALA A 99 2.23 3.22 -0.67
CA ALA A 99 1.30 4.31 -0.92
C ALA A 99 0.19 3.90 -1.90
N VAL A 100 -1.06 4.05 -1.45
CA VAL A 100 -2.25 3.86 -2.30
C VAL A 100 -2.38 5.06 -3.22
N ALA A 101 -2.47 4.83 -4.54
CA ALA A 101 -2.37 5.90 -5.53
C ALA A 101 -3.43 7.02 -5.34
N THR A 102 -4.68 6.64 -5.06
CA THR A 102 -5.75 7.62 -4.79
C THR A 102 -5.57 8.39 -3.48
N ALA A 103 -4.87 7.83 -2.48
CA ALA A 103 -4.49 8.56 -1.27
C ALA A 103 -3.39 9.59 -1.58
N MET A 104 -2.46 9.27 -2.49
CA MET A 104 -1.42 10.19 -2.95
C MET A 104 -2.02 11.41 -3.65
N GLU A 105 -3.01 11.22 -4.53
CA GLU A 105 -3.73 12.30 -5.23
C GLU A 105 -4.37 13.30 -4.26
N ARG A 106 -4.85 12.82 -3.10
CA ARG A 106 -5.53 13.64 -2.10
C ARG A 106 -4.58 14.41 -1.20
N ASN A 107 -3.34 13.95 -1.04
CA ASN A 107 -2.36 14.59 -0.17
C ASN A 107 -0.95 14.64 -0.81
N PRO A 108 -0.76 15.44 -1.86
CA PRO A 108 0.55 15.59 -2.50
C PRO A 108 1.62 16.18 -1.57
N GLU A 109 1.24 16.89 -0.51
CA GLU A 109 2.19 17.42 0.49
C GLU A 109 2.87 16.29 1.28
N ALA A 110 2.13 15.23 1.63
CA ALA A 110 2.72 14.06 2.26
C ALA A 110 3.73 13.36 1.31
N ILE A 111 3.43 13.30 0.02
CA ILE A 111 4.34 12.69 -0.98
C ILE A 111 5.60 13.53 -1.16
N ALA A 112 5.45 14.86 -1.19
CA ALA A 112 6.60 15.77 -1.21
C ALA A 112 7.50 15.56 0.01
N ALA A 113 6.93 15.36 1.20
CA ALA A 113 7.69 15.07 2.42
C ALA A 113 8.37 13.69 2.39
N MET A 114 7.74 12.67 1.79
CA MET A 114 8.37 11.35 1.57
C MET A 114 9.59 11.46 0.65
N ASN A 115 9.46 12.22 -0.44
CA ASN A 115 10.54 12.50 -1.37
C ASN A 115 11.67 13.31 -0.73
N GLU A 116 11.35 14.34 0.07
CA GLU A 116 12.33 15.13 0.83
C GLU A 116 13.14 14.23 1.78
N ALA A 117 12.50 13.23 2.38
CA ALA A 117 13.15 12.27 3.27
C ALA A 117 13.90 11.15 2.55
N GLU A 118 13.92 11.16 1.21
CA GLU A 118 14.50 10.11 0.36
C GLU A 118 13.93 8.71 0.69
N TRP A 119 12.66 8.64 1.07
CA TRP A 119 11.98 7.37 1.30
C TRP A 119 11.60 6.72 -0.03
N GLU A 120 11.70 5.40 -0.10
CA GLU A 120 11.19 4.65 -1.23
C GLU A 120 9.65 4.71 -1.20
N ILE A 121 9.01 4.98 -2.34
CA ILE A 121 7.55 4.98 -2.47
C ILE A 121 7.17 3.82 -3.40
N ALA A 122 6.79 2.69 -2.80
CA ALA A 122 6.29 1.53 -3.51
C ALA A 122 4.76 1.62 -3.67
N SER A 123 4.24 0.98 -4.72
CA SER A 123 2.81 0.95 -4.99
C SER A 123 2.09 0.09 -3.96
N HIS A 124 1.06 0.67 -3.32
CA HIS A 124 0.06 -0.08 -2.57
C HIS A 124 -1.23 -0.31 -3.38
N GLY A 125 -1.13 -0.27 -4.71
CA GLY A 125 -2.26 -0.35 -5.62
C GLY A 125 -3.02 0.96 -5.79
N TYR A 126 -4.07 0.91 -6.60
CA TYR A 126 -4.83 2.11 -6.98
C TYR A 126 -5.74 2.62 -5.86
N LYS A 127 -6.51 1.68 -5.27
CA LYS A 127 -7.38 1.90 -4.12
C LYS A 127 -7.17 0.80 -3.09
N TRP A 128 -7.49 1.09 -1.84
CA TRP A 128 -7.36 0.14 -0.75
C TRP A 128 -8.59 -0.79 -0.64
N LEU A 129 -8.88 -1.54 -1.71
CA LEU A 129 -10.05 -2.41 -1.82
C LEU A 129 -9.71 -3.89 -1.61
N GLU A 130 -10.74 -4.71 -1.41
CA GLU A 130 -10.64 -6.18 -1.49
C GLU A 130 -10.69 -6.62 -2.96
N TYR A 131 -9.57 -7.07 -3.52
CA TYR A 131 -9.49 -7.46 -4.93
C TYR A 131 -9.98 -8.89 -5.20
N ARG A 132 -10.28 -9.71 -4.19
CA ARG A 132 -10.73 -11.11 -4.36
C ARG A 132 -11.80 -11.32 -5.43
N SER A 133 -12.72 -10.36 -5.60
CA SER A 133 -13.84 -10.45 -6.55
C SER A 133 -13.82 -9.37 -7.63
N VAL A 134 -12.74 -8.61 -7.74
CA VAL A 134 -12.55 -7.62 -8.82
C VAL A 134 -12.29 -8.36 -10.13
N PRO A 135 -12.98 -8.03 -11.23
CA PRO A 135 -12.71 -8.62 -12.54
C PRO A 135 -11.25 -8.40 -12.97
N GLU A 136 -10.63 -9.41 -13.59
CA GLU A 136 -9.20 -9.35 -13.98
C GLU A 136 -8.87 -8.09 -14.81
N GLU A 137 -9.73 -7.73 -15.76
CA GLU A 137 -9.51 -6.56 -16.61
C GLU A 137 -9.53 -5.25 -15.82
N GLU A 138 -10.42 -5.15 -14.82
CA GLU A 138 -10.49 -3.98 -13.95
C GLU A 138 -9.27 -3.91 -13.02
N GLU A 139 -8.83 -5.04 -12.48
CA GLU A 139 -7.61 -5.11 -11.68
C GLU A 139 -6.37 -4.73 -12.50
N ARG A 140 -6.27 -5.19 -13.75
CA ARG A 140 -5.20 -4.80 -14.67
C ARG A 140 -5.19 -3.29 -14.91
N ARG A 141 -6.36 -2.69 -15.11
CA ARG A 141 -6.51 -1.23 -15.23
C ARG A 141 -6.09 -0.51 -13.95
N HIS A 142 -6.51 -0.98 -12.79
CA HIS A 142 -6.09 -0.44 -11.51
C HIS A 142 -4.56 -0.50 -11.32
N ILE A 143 -3.91 -1.61 -11.67
CA ILE A 143 -2.45 -1.73 -11.58
C ILE A 143 -1.76 -0.69 -12.47
N ALA A 144 -2.17 -0.59 -13.74
CA ALA A 144 -1.62 0.39 -14.68
C ALA A 144 -1.84 1.84 -14.20
N GLU A 145 -3.02 2.13 -13.65
CA GLU A 145 -3.36 3.47 -13.16
C GLU A 145 -2.58 3.83 -11.90
N ALA A 146 -2.38 2.88 -10.98
CA ALA A 146 -1.54 3.09 -9.81
C ALA A 146 -0.13 3.49 -10.23
N ILE A 147 0.46 2.79 -11.20
CA ILE A 147 1.82 3.06 -11.68
C ILE A 147 1.91 4.42 -12.36
N ARG A 148 0.92 4.77 -13.19
CA ARG A 148 0.83 6.09 -13.82
C ARG A 148 0.80 7.21 -12.78
N ILE A 149 -0.08 7.11 -11.78
CA ILE A 149 -0.24 8.11 -10.72
C ILE A 149 1.03 8.23 -9.88
N HIS A 150 1.66 7.10 -9.51
CA HIS A 150 2.93 7.12 -8.81
C HIS A 150 3.99 7.88 -9.60
N GLN A 151 4.12 7.60 -10.90
CA GLN A 151 5.07 8.31 -11.76
C GLN A 151 4.79 9.81 -11.84
N GLU A 152 3.53 10.23 -11.87
CA GLU A 152 3.14 11.64 -11.95
C GLU A 152 3.35 12.39 -10.63
N ILE A 153 3.00 11.78 -9.50
CA ILE A 153 2.98 12.47 -8.20
C ILE A 153 4.31 12.31 -7.46
N ALA A 154 4.87 11.10 -7.43
CA ALA A 154 6.17 10.85 -6.81
C ALA A 154 7.33 11.29 -7.71
N GLY A 155 7.09 11.47 -9.01
CA GLY A 155 8.10 11.85 -10.02
C GLY A 155 8.88 10.67 -10.60
N THR A 156 8.67 9.46 -10.07
CA THR A 156 9.29 8.21 -10.54
C THR A 156 8.27 7.08 -10.50
N ARG A 157 8.37 6.11 -11.43
CA ARG A 157 7.56 4.90 -11.34
C ARG A 157 7.91 4.13 -10.05
N PRO A 158 6.96 3.43 -9.43
CA PRO A 158 7.26 2.55 -8.31
C PRO A 158 8.01 1.31 -8.83
N LEU A 159 8.91 0.78 -8.00
CA LEU A 159 9.69 -0.45 -8.30
C LEU A 159 9.31 -1.62 -7.38
N GLY A 160 8.44 -1.36 -6.41
CA GLY A 160 7.82 -2.37 -5.58
C GLY A 160 6.30 -2.26 -5.70
N PHE A 161 5.61 -3.39 -5.63
CA PHE A 161 4.15 -3.45 -5.66
C PHE A 161 3.64 -4.40 -4.57
N TYR A 162 2.77 -3.90 -3.71
CA TYR A 162 2.08 -4.67 -2.68
C TYR A 162 0.60 -4.35 -2.71
N GLN A 163 -0.27 -5.25 -3.18
CA GLN A 163 -1.71 -4.97 -3.23
C GLN A 163 -2.41 -5.18 -1.86
N GLY A 164 -1.80 -5.95 -0.96
CA GLY A 164 -2.42 -6.40 0.28
C GLY A 164 -3.53 -7.43 0.06
N LYS A 165 -4.77 -6.95 -0.11
CA LYS A 165 -5.98 -7.76 -0.29
C LYS A 165 -6.12 -8.21 -1.76
N VAL A 166 -5.34 -9.24 -2.13
CA VAL A 166 -5.12 -9.71 -3.52
C VAL A 166 -6.27 -10.54 -4.11
N SER A 167 -6.32 -10.59 -5.44
CA SER A 167 -7.03 -11.62 -6.21
C SER A 167 -6.11 -12.80 -6.54
N ILE A 168 -6.65 -13.84 -7.20
CA ILE A 168 -5.82 -14.93 -7.76
C ILE A 168 -4.97 -14.51 -8.96
N HIS A 169 -5.21 -13.32 -9.51
CA HIS A 169 -4.54 -12.78 -10.70
C HIS A 169 -3.44 -11.78 -10.35
N THR A 170 -3.51 -11.12 -9.20
CA THR A 170 -2.66 -9.97 -8.85
C THR A 170 -1.18 -10.18 -9.15
N THR A 171 -0.57 -11.26 -8.62
CA THR A 171 0.86 -11.53 -8.83
C THR A 171 1.22 -11.63 -10.31
N ARG A 172 0.40 -12.34 -11.10
CA ARG A 172 0.63 -12.48 -12.54
C ARG A 172 0.48 -11.13 -13.25
N LEU A 173 -0.55 -10.35 -12.91
CA LEU A 173 -0.80 -9.05 -13.54
C LEU A 173 0.33 -8.05 -13.28
N VAL A 174 0.86 -8.01 -12.05
CA VAL A 174 2.02 -7.19 -11.69
C VAL A 174 3.26 -7.61 -12.48
N MET A 175 3.51 -8.93 -12.56
CA MET A 175 4.63 -9.46 -13.37
C MET A 175 4.49 -9.15 -14.87
N GLU A 176 3.26 -9.14 -15.40
CA GLU A 176 2.96 -8.79 -16.79
C GLU A 176 3.15 -7.29 -17.07
N GLU A 177 2.93 -6.40 -16.09
CA GLU A 177 3.16 -4.95 -16.25
C GLU A 177 4.65 -4.62 -16.33
N GLY A 178 5.50 -5.35 -15.62
CA GLY A 178 6.94 -5.10 -15.58
C GLY A 178 7.61 -5.32 -14.22
N GLY A 179 6.83 -5.62 -13.19
CA GLY A 179 7.30 -5.72 -11.80
C GLY A 179 7.15 -4.42 -11.03
#